data_AF-A0A8B6HJT1-F1
#
_entry.id   AF-A0A8B6HJT1-F1
#
_cell.length_a   1.000
_cell.length_b   1.000
_cell.length_c   1.000
_cell.angle_alpha   90.00
_cell.angle_beta   90.00
_cell.angle_gamma   90.00
#
_symmetry.space_group_name_H-M   'P 1'
#
loop_
_entity.id
_entity.type
_entity.pdbx_description
1 polymer ?
#
loop_
_entity_poly.entity_id
_entity_poly.type
_entity_poly.pdbx_seq_one_letter_code
_entity_poly.pdbx_strand_id
1 'polypeptide(L)'
;MTETKMRVFLPVLIVLVATTLCVQGDNATEIAENKVEIKFYRLQVSEWDSGLMESKFHALLASETNTYCASNLAACGLIGLQSEFKDSHIGKVDNSPLNDDKDMLYEFYIMYPENSNKSSPSVLTYVLSESVVKTIILQLRTNTDYISSLGCDKCYITYIGSDFYGIPPSALENKIIIPLAFLVLLIVIIIAISLTLWDKRREKEARFQKMHKPKPKGSQYPTKPAPPKTTELPDEKV
;
A
#
# COMPACT_ATOMS: atom_id res chain seq x y z
N MET A 1 -47.27 -46.09 -29.81
CA MET A 1 -47.42 -45.10 -28.71
C MET A 1 -46.05 -44.56 -28.27
N THR A 2 -45.17 -44.24 -29.22
CA THR A 2 -43.74 -43.97 -28.98
C THR A 2 -43.24 -42.68 -29.63
N GLU A 3 -43.88 -42.19 -30.70
CA GLU A 3 -43.45 -40.95 -31.37
C GLU A 3 -43.86 -39.67 -30.64
N THR A 4 -44.99 -39.65 -29.93
CA THR A 4 -45.48 -38.43 -29.27
C THR A 4 -44.64 -38.04 -28.05
N LYS A 5 -43.99 -39.00 -27.39
CA LYS A 5 -43.11 -38.73 -26.25
C LYS A 5 -41.82 -38.02 -26.69
N MET A 6 -41.24 -38.40 -27.83
CA MET A 6 -39.94 -37.85 -28.26
C MET A 6 -40.01 -36.37 -28.69
N ARG A 7 -41.17 -35.88 -29.15
CA ARG A 7 -41.34 -34.47 -29.55
C ARG A 7 -41.42 -33.48 -28.38
N VAL A 8 -41.76 -33.94 -27.17
CA VAL A 8 -41.85 -33.07 -25.97
C VAL A 8 -40.52 -33.04 -25.21
N PHE A 9 -39.71 -34.09 -25.29
CA PHE A 9 -38.41 -34.15 -24.60
C PHE A 9 -37.37 -33.20 -25.20
N LEU A 10 -37.35 -33.02 -26.53
CA LEU A 10 -36.37 -32.17 -27.20
C LEU A 10 -36.47 -30.68 -26.81
N PRO A 11 -37.65 -30.02 -26.84
CA PRO A 11 -37.74 -28.61 -26.43
C PRO A 11 -37.49 -28.42 -24.93
N VAL A 12 -37.87 -29.37 -24.07
CA VAL A 12 -37.56 -29.33 -22.63
C VAL A 12 -36.06 -29.42 -22.40
N LEU A 13 -35.36 -30.33 -23.09
CA LEU A 13 -33.90 -30.45 -23.01
C LEU A 13 -33.20 -29.18 -23.49
N ILE A 14 -33.65 -28.58 -24.59
CA ILE A 14 -33.08 -27.33 -25.12
C ILE A 14 -33.27 -26.18 -24.11
N VAL A 15 -34.44 -26.07 -23.47
CA VAL A 15 -34.68 -25.05 -22.44
C VAL A 15 -33.81 -25.29 -21.21
N LEU A 16 -33.65 -26.55 -20.77
CA LEU A 16 -32.84 -26.92 -19.60
C LEU A 16 -31.33 -26.69 -19.83
N VAL A 17 -30.86 -26.92 -21.05
CA VAL A 17 -29.47 -26.62 -21.46
C VAL A 17 -29.26 -25.12 -21.63
N ALA A 18 -30.23 -24.38 -22.18
CA ALA A 18 -30.12 -22.92 -22.32
C ALA A 18 -30.11 -22.20 -20.96
N THR A 19 -30.95 -22.62 -20.01
CA THR A 19 -30.97 -22.00 -18.67
C THR A 19 -29.71 -22.29 -17.85
N THR A 20 -29.11 -23.47 -18.00
CA THR A 20 -27.85 -23.80 -17.33
C THR A 20 -26.65 -23.03 -17.90
N LEU A 21 -26.62 -22.80 -19.22
CA LEU A 21 -25.57 -22.01 -19.87
C LEU A 21 -25.66 -20.51 -19.54
N CYS A 22 -26.86 -19.95 -19.42
CA CYS A 22 -27.02 -18.53 -19.05
C CYS A 22 -26.54 -18.24 -17.62
N VAL A 23 -26.81 -19.12 -16.65
CA VAL A 23 -26.41 -18.91 -15.24
C VAL A 23 -24.89 -18.97 -15.05
N GLN A 24 -24.17 -19.76 -15.86
CA GLN A 24 -22.70 -19.82 -15.77
C GLN A 24 -22.01 -18.56 -16.32
N GLY A 25 -22.64 -17.85 -17.26
CA GLY A 25 -22.09 -16.61 -17.84
C GLY A 25 -22.03 -15.44 -16.86
N ASP A 26 -23.05 -15.31 -16.00
CA ASP A 26 -23.12 -14.20 -15.04
C ASP A 26 -22.05 -14.33 -13.95
N ASN A 27 -21.83 -15.54 -13.42
CA ASN A 27 -20.84 -15.78 -12.37
C ASN A 27 -19.40 -15.57 -12.86
N ALA A 28 -19.07 -16.05 -14.06
CA ALA A 28 -17.74 -15.91 -14.62
C ALA A 28 -17.39 -14.44 -14.88
N THR A 29 -18.38 -13.66 -15.32
CA THR A 29 -18.22 -12.21 -15.55
C THR A 29 -17.99 -11.48 -14.22
N GLU A 30 -18.79 -11.78 -13.20
CA GLU A 30 -18.65 -11.15 -11.88
C GLU A 30 -17.29 -11.48 -11.22
N ILE A 31 -16.83 -12.73 -11.31
CA ILE A 31 -15.50 -13.12 -10.83
C ILE A 31 -14.41 -12.37 -11.58
N ALA A 32 -14.53 -12.25 -12.91
CA ALA A 32 -13.56 -11.53 -13.72
C ALA A 32 -13.47 -10.04 -13.38
N GLU A 33 -14.59 -9.42 -13.01
CA GLU A 33 -14.65 -8.01 -12.60
C GLU A 33 -14.16 -7.76 -11.17
N ASN A 34 -14.25 -8.75 -10.28
CA ASN A 34 -13.98 -8.57 -8.85
C ASN A 34 -12.78 -9.36 -8.32
N LYS A 35 -12.06 -10.07 -9.18
CA LYS A 35 -10.79 -10.70 -8.81
C LYS A 35 -9.74 -9.64 -8.46
N VAL A 36 -8.84 -10.01 -7.56
CA VAL A 36 -7.68 -9.20 -7.20
C VAL A 36 -6.40 -9.97 -7.52
N GLU A 37 -5.49 -9.31 -8.20
CA GLU A 37 -4.12 -9.77 -8.39
C GLU A 37 -3.25 -9.26 -7.24
N ILE A 38 -2.39 -10.11 -6.69
CA ILE A 38 -1.32 -9.72 -5.78
C ILE A 38 0.02 -10.24 -6.27
N LYS A 39 1.09 -9.53 -5.92
CA LYS A 39 2.46 -9.98 -6.15
C LYS A 39 3.17 -10.24 -4.83
N PHE A 40 3.68 -11.46 -4.68
CA PHE A 40 4.59 -11.83 -3.60
C PHE A 40 6.04 -11.65 -4.03
N TYR A 41 6.76 -10.80 -3.31
CA TYR A 41 8.18 -10.60 -3.50
C TYR A 41 9.01 -11.80 -3.06
N ARG A 42 9.96 -12.23 -3.88
CA ARG A 42 10.88 -13.36 -3.62
C ARG A 42 10.17 -14.65 -3.21
N LEU A 43 9.08 -14.95 -3.89
CA LEU A 43 8.38 -16.21 -3.74
C LEU A 43 8.22 -16.80 -5.14
N GLN A 44 8.45 -18.10 -5.27
CA GLN A 44 8.19 -18.83 -6.51
C GLN A 44 7.03 -19.81 -6.31
N VAL A 45 6.34 -20.14 -7.40
CA VAL A 45 5.23 -21.12 -7.41
C VAL A 45 5.64 -22.45 -6.78
N SER A 46 6.85 -22.93 -7.03
CA SER A 46 7.35 -24.17 -6.43
C SER A 46 7.43 -24.14 -4.91
N GLU A 47 7.77 -22.97 -4.34
CA GLU A 47 7.83 -22.77 -2.89
C GLU A 47 6.42 -22.66 -2.30
N TRP A 48 5.54 -21.94 -2.99
CA TRP A 48 4.12 -21.79 -2.64
C TRP A 48 3.41 -23.15 -2.53
N ASP A 49 3.55 -24.00 -3.55
CA ASP A 49 2.92 -25.32 -3.62
C ASP A 49 3.48 -26.28 -2.56
N SER A 50 4.79 -26.23 -2.32
CA SER A 50 5.46 -27.14 -1.37
C SER A 50 5.11 -26.88 0.10
N GLY A 51 4.72 -25.64 0.45
CA GLY A 51 4.57 -25.19 1.84
C GLY A 51 3.15 -25.19 2.40
N LEU A 52 2.16 -25.71 1.63
CA LEU A 52 0.73 -25.51 1.89
C LEU A 52 0.37 -24.02 2.06
N MET A 53 1.11 -23.14 1.38
CA MET A 53 0.96 -21.69 1.57
C MET A 53 -0.39 -21.20 1.06
N GLU A 54 -0.94 -21.82 0.02
CA GLU A 54 -2.28 -21.50 -0.49
C GLU A 54 -3.36 -21.63 0.59
N SER A 55 -3.44 -22.79 1.26
CA SER A 55 -4.44 -23.03 2.31
C SER A 55 -4.23 -22.09 3.50
N LYS A 56 -2.97 -21.84 3.91
CA LYS A 56 -2.66 -20.87 4.97
C LYS A 56 -3.08 -19.45 4.59
N PHE A 57 -2.80 -19.05 3.36
CA PHE A 57 -3.16 -17.74 2.83
C PHE A 57 -4.68 -17.58 2.76
N HIS A 58 -5.40 -18.60 2.30
CA HIS A 58 -6.86 -18.62 2.29
C HIS A 58 -7.45 -18.51 3.70
N ALA A 59 -6.88 -19.24 4.67
CA ALA A 59 -7.31 -19.15 6.06
C ALA A 59 -7.08 -17.75 6.65
N LEU A 60 -5.93 -17.13 6.35
CA LEU A 60 -5.62 -15.75 6.76
C LEU A 60 -6.60 -14.75 6.11
N LEU A 61 -6.85 -14.88 4.81
CA LEU A 61 -7.81 -14.03 4.10
C LEU A 61 -9.22 -14.19 4.66
N ALA A 62 -9.67 -15.42 4.94
CA ALA A 62 -10.97 -15.67 5.54
C ALA A 62 -11.09 -15.00 6.92
N SER A 63 -10.06 -15.14 7.76
CA SER A 63 -9.99 -14.50 9.09
C SER A 63 -10.06 -12.98 9.02
N GLU A 64 -9.28 -12.36 8.14
CA GLU A 64 -9.29 -10.90 7.95
C GLU A 64 -10.60 -10.42 7.32
N THR A 65 -11.19 -11.20 6.41
CA THR A 65 -12.51 -10.92 5.83
C THR A 65 -13.58 -10.91 6.92
N ASN A 66 -13.58 -11.90 7.81
CA ASN A 66 -14.50 -11.94 8.95
C ASN A 66 -14.33 -10.72 9.84
N THR A 67 -13.09 -10.35 10.17
CA THR A 67 -12.78 -9.17 11.01
C THR A 67 -13.25 -7.87 10.35
N TYR A 68 -12.95 -7.67 9.07
CA TYR A 68 -13.35 -6.49 8.32
C TYR A 68 -14.87 -6.37 8.17
N CYS A 69 -15.52 -7.45 7.70
CA CYS A 69 -16.95 -7.44 7.41
C CYS A 69 -17.81 -7.40 8.66
N ALA A 70 -17.36 -7.97 9.79
CA ALA A 70 -18.04 -7.82 11.07
C ALA A 70 -18.15 -6.36 11.51
N SER A 71 -17.17 -5.53 11.16
CA SER A 71 -17.15 -4.09 11.46
C SER A 71 -17.77 -3.23 10.36
N ASN A 72 -17.88 -3.76 9.12
CA ASN A 72 -18.24 -2.99 7.93
C ASN A 72 -19.25 -3.73 7.04
N LEU A 73 -20.36 -4.20 7.61
CA LEU A 73 -21.38 -4.98 6.91
C LEU A 73 -21.80 -4.38 5.56
N ALA A 74 -22.13 -3.08 5.55
CA ALA A 74 -22.60 -2.40 4.33
C ALA A 74 -21.52 -2.33 3.24
N ALA A 75 -20.25 -2.15 3.62
CA ALA A 75 -19.15 -2.15 2.66
C ALA A 75 -18.98 -3.54 2.04
N CYS A 76 -19.13 -4.59 2.84
CA CYS A 76 -19.15 -5.97 2.36
C CYS A 76 -20.48 -6.38 1.68
N GLY A 77 -21.41 -5.46 1.40
CA GLY A 77 -22.67 -5.80 0.75
C GLY A 77 -23.62 -6.66 1.61
N LEU A 78 -23.49 -6.61 2.94
CA LEU A 78 -24.25 -7.41 3.91
C LEU A 78 -25.23 -6.54 4.71
N ILE A 79 -26.36 -7.12 5.11
CA ILE A 79 -27.43 -6.44 5.87
C ILE A 79 -27.64 -6.99 7.29
N GLY A 80 -26.91 -8.04 7.70
CA GLY A 80 -27.07 -8.63 9.02
C GLY A 80 -25.94 -9.56 9.42
N LEU A 81 -26.12 -10.24 10.56
CA LEU A 81 -25.18 -11.24 11.05
C LEU A 81 -24.91 -12.28 9.95
N GLN A 82 -23.63 -12.44 9.64
CA GLN A 82 -23.15 -13.23 8.52
C GLN A 82 -22.79 -14.65 8.97
N SER A 83 -22.89 -15.59 8.02
CA SER A 83 -22.15 -16.84 8.14
C SER A 83 -20.65 -16.54 8.01
N GLU A 84 -19.82 -17.25 8.77
CA GLU A 84 -18.38 -17.05 8.78
C GLU A 84 -17.74 -17.37 7.41
N PHE A 85 -16.86 -16.50 6.92
CA PHE A 85 -16.01 -16.76 5.77
C PHE A 85 -14.98 -17.83 6.14
N LYS A 86 -14.69 -18.74 5.20
CA LYS A 86 -13.81 -19.90 5.38
C LYS A 86 -12.81 -19.91 4.23
N ASP A 87 -11.76 -20.70 4.37
CA ASP A 87 -10.79 -20.99 3.32
C ASP A 87 -11.47 -21.44 2.01
N SER A 88 -12.50 -22.28 2.10
CA SER A 88 -13.30 -22.75 0.95
C SER A 88 -14.04 -21.65 0.20
N HIS A 89 -14.16 -20.45 0.76
CA HIS A 89 -14.78 -19.30 0.11
C HIS A 89 -13.75 -18.42 -0.62
N ILE A 90 -12.46 -18.70 -0.51
CA ILE A 90 -11.41 -18.01 -1.26
C ILE A 90 -11.18 -18.77 -2.56
N GLY A 91 -11.65 -18.21 -3.66
CA GLY A 91 -11.51 -18.79 -4.98
C GLY A 91 -10.20 -18.37 -5.64
N LYS A 92 -9.56 -19.30 -6.34
CA LYS A 92 -8.37 -19.04 -7.16
C LYS A 92 -8.78 -18.89 -8.62
N VAL A 93 -8.21 -17.93 -9.33
CA VAL A 93 -8.42 -17.77 -10.77
C VAL A 93 -7.62 -18.83 -11.54
N ASP A 94 -8.17 -19.33 -12.64
CA ASP A 94 -7.46 -20.31 -13.48
C ASP A 94 -6.10 -19.79 -13.95
N ASN A 95 -5.11 -20.68 -14.00
CA ASN A 95 -3.71 -20.39 -14.31
C ASN A 95 -2.95 -19.57 -13.25
N SER A 96 -3.52 -19.32 -12.06
CA SER A 96 -2.81 -18.76 -10.90
C SER A 96 -2.41 -19.88 -9.93
N PRO A 97 -1.28 -19.78 -9.19
CA PRO A 97 -0.24 -18.74 -9.25
C PRO A 97 0.66 -18.84 -10.50
N LEU A 98 1.36 -17.74 -10.82
CA LEU A 98 2.35 -17.65 -11.91
C LEU A 98 3.68 -17.09 -11.39
N ASN A 99 4.80 -17.57 -11.93
CA ASN A 99 6.09 -16.93 -11.70
C ASN A 99 6.21 -15.67 -12.56
N ASP A 100 6.66 -14.57 -11.95
CA ASP A 100 7.01 -13.32 -12.61
C ASP A 100 8.44 -12.93 -12.19
N ASP A 101 9.41 -13.36 -12.99
CA ASP A 101 10.84 -13.33 -12.67
C ASP A 101 11.18 -14.01 -11.32
N LYS A 102 11.45 -13.21 -10.28
CA LYS A 102 11.80 -13.68 -8.92
C LYS A 102 10.61 -13.64 -7.96
N ASP A 103 9.51 -13.10 -8.42
CA ASP A 103 8.30 -12.90 -7.66
C ASP A 103 7.21 -13.87 -8.16
N MET A 104 6.11 -13.94 -7.43
CA MET A 104 4.95 -14.76 -7.80
C MET A 104 3.70 -13.88 -7.85
N LEU A 105 2.97 -13.99 -8.95
CA LEU A 105 1.64 -13.41 -9.12
C LEU A 105 0.59 -14.41 -8.65
N TYR A 106 -0.39 -13.92 -7.93
CA TYR A 106 -1.52 -14.70 -7.45
C TYR A 106 -2.81 -13.92 -7.65
N GLU A 107 -3.70 -14.43 -8.49
CA GLU A 107 -5.04 -13.92 -8.71
C GLU A 107 -6.08 -14.75 -7.96
N PHE A 108 -6.98 -14.06 -7.24
CA PHE A 108 -8.02 -14.71 -6.44
C PHE A 108 -9.25 -13.80 -6.27
N TYR A 109 -10.32 -14.37 -5.73
CA TYR A 109 -11.56 -13.70 -5.40
C TYR A 109 -12.14 -14.28 -4.10
N ILE A 110 -13.09 -13.57 -3.48
CA ILE A 110 -13.73 -14.02 -2.23
C ILE A 110 -15.22 -14.19 -2.49
N MET A 111 -15.71 -15.42 -2.35
CA MET A 111 -17.11 -15.76 -2.48
C MET A 111 -17.87 -15.47 -1.20
N TYR A 112 -19.12 -15.06 -1.33
CA TYR A 112 -20.02 -15.03 -0.19
C TYR A 112 -20.37 -16.46 0.26
N PRO A 113 -20.47 -16.71 1.57
CA PRO A 113 -21.05 -17.95 2.09
C PRO A 113 -22.48 -18.14 1.59
N GLU A 114 -22.89 -19.39 1.35
CA GLU A 114 -24.20 -19.76 0.78
C GLU A 114 -25.41 -19.17 1.54
N ASN A 115 -25.28 -18.97 2.86
CA ASN A 115 -26.34 -18.46 3.74
C ASN A 115 -26.10 -17.01 4.19
N SER A 116 -25.40 -16.21 3.39
CA SER A 116 -25.17 -14.80 3.69
C SER A 116 -26.40 -13.93 3.40
N ASN A 117 -26.73 -13.03 4.34
CA ASN A 117 -27.78 -12.04 4.15
C ASN A 117 -27.25 -10.86 3.33
N LYS A 118 -27.35 -10.98 1.99
CA LYS A 118 -26.88 -9.97 1.02
C LYS A 118 -27.84 -8.78 0.95
N SER A 119 -27.29 -7.59 0.71
CA SER A 119 -28.03 -6.32 0.71
C SER A 119 -28.99 -6.13 -0.47
N SER A 120 -28.73 -6.81 -1.59
CA SER A 120 -29.60 -6.80 -2.77
C SER A 120 -30.08 -8.21 -3.08
N PRO A 121 -31.38 -8.53 -2.89
CA PRO A 121 -31.93 -9.82 -3.30
C PRO A 121 -32.07 -9.94 -4.83
N SER A 122 -31.94 -8.82 -5.57
CA SER A 122 -32.13 -8.75 -7.02
C SER A 122 -30.82 -8.83 -7.81
N VAL A 123 -29.68 -8.63 -7.16
CA VAL A 123 -28.35 -8.81 -7.74
C VAL A 123 -27.77 -10.06 -7.10
N LEU A 124 -27.60 -11.10 -7.89
CA LEU A 124 -26.92 -12.32 -7.47
C LEU A 124 -25.41 -12.05 -7.43
N THR A 125 -24.95 -11.13 -6.59
CA THR A 125 -23.51 -10.92 -6.39
C THR A 125 -22.99 -12.11 -5.59
N TYR A 126 -22.18 -12.96 -6.21
CA TYR A 126 -21.57 -14.14 -5.64
C TYR A 126 -20.22 -13.86 -4.98
N VAL A 127 -19.57 -12.74 -5.30
CA VAL A 127 -18.25 -12.38 -4.78
C VAL A 127 -18.21 -10.99 -4.13
N LEU A 128 -17.28 -10.80 -3.21
CA LEU A 128 -16.96 -9.47 -2.65
C LEU A 128 -16.39 -8.57 -3.75
N SER A 129 -16.70 -7.28 -3.68
CA SER A 129 -16.17 -6.32 -4.65
C SER A 129 -14.65 -6.18 -4.56
N GLU A 130 -14.00 -5.92 -5.70
CA GLU A 130 -12.54 -5.75 -5.77
C GLU A 130 -12.02 -4.75 -4.72
N SER A 131 -12.73 -3.63 -4.52
CA SER A 131 -12.37 -2.58 -3.57
C SER A 131 -12.36 -3.05 -2.10
N VAL A 132 -13.30 -3.92 -1.74
CA VAL A 132 -13.38 -4.52 -0.40
C VAL A 132 -12.25 -5.52 -0.23
N VAL A 133 -12.02 -6.38 -1.22
CA VAL A 133 -10.94 -7.38 -1.18
C VAL A 133 -9.58 -6.69 -1.07
N LYS A 134 -9.31 -5.61 -1.82
CA LYS A 134 -8.10 -4.80 -1.67
C LYS A 134 -7.92 -4.27 -0.25
N THR A 135 -8.99 -3.78 0.36
CA THR A 135 -8.96 -3.27 1.75
C THR A 135 -8.62 -4.37 2.76
N ILE A 136 -9.19 -5.56 2.59
CA ILE A 136 -8.90 -6.73 3.42
C ILE A 136 -7.43 -7.14 3.29
N ILE A 137 -6.88 -7.21 2.07
CA ILE A 137 -5.46 -7.53 1.84
C ILE A 137 -4.56 -6.48 2.47
N LEU A 138 -4.94 -5.20 2.41
CA LEU A 138 -4.20 -4.13 3.06
C LEU A 138 -4.15 -4.32 4.58
N GLN A 139 -5.28 -4.70 5.19
CA GLN A 139 -5.32 -5.03 6.62
C GLN A 139 -4.43 -6.23 6.95
N LEU A 140 -4.55 -7.31 6.17
CA LEU A 140 -3.68 -8.48 6.31
C LEU A 140 -2.20 -8.08 6.24
N ARG A 141 -1.82 -7.24 5.27
CA ARG A 141 -0.44 -6.76 5.09
C ARG A 141 0.07 -5.95 6.28
N THR A 142 -0.81 -5.19 6.94
CA THR A 142 -0.44 -4.43 8.14
C THR A 142 -0.29 -5.29 9.39
N ASN A 143 -0.86 -6.50 9.39
CA ASN A 143 -0.72 -7.45 10.48
C ASN A 143 0.70 -8.06 10.47
N THR A 144 1.55 -7.74 11.44
CA THR A 144 2.96 -8.19 11.43
C THR A 144 3.15 -9.71 11.42
N ASP A 145 2.11 -10.46 11.78
CA ASP A 145 2.16 -11.91 12.00
C ASP A 145 1.71 -12.71 10.76
N TYR A 146 1.26 -12.06 9.67
CA TYR A 146 0.81 -12.80 8.49
C TYR A 146 1.97 -13.58 7.84
N ILE A 147 3.17 -13.01 7.85
CA ILE A 147 4.37 -13.60 7.23
C ILE A 147 4.80 -14.87 7.97
N SER A 148 4.84 -14.80 9.31
CA SER A 148 5.16 -15.96 10.14
C SER A 148 4.08 -17.03 10.03
N SER A 149 2.82 -16.63 9.89
CA SER A 149 1.67 -17.52 9.70
C SER A 149 1.66 -18.20 8.33
N LEU A 150 2.12 -17.53 7.28
CA LEU A 150 2.37 -18.15 5.96
C LEU A 150 3.51 -19.17 6.01
N GLY A 151 4.44 -19.01 6.95
CA GLY A 151 5.61 -19.87 7.11
C GLY A 151 6.70 -19.56 6.09
N CYS A 152 6.87 -18.27 5.76
CA CYS A 152 7.82 -17.84 4.75
C CYS A 152 8.59 -16.62 5.25
N ASP A 153 9.91 -16.73 5.42
CA ASP A 153 10.67 -15.75 6.21
C ASP A 153 10.92 -14.41 5.50
N LYS A 154 10.70 -14.33 4.18
CA LYS A 154 11.08 -13.18 3.34
C LYS A 154 10.12 -12.87 2.20
N CYS A 155 8.90 -13.41 2.23
CA CYS A 155 7.89 -13.08 1.24
C CYS A 155 7.01 -11.95 1.75
N TYR A 156 6.78 -10.98 0.87
CA TYR A 156 5.99 -9.81 1.16
C TYR A 156 5.04 -9.55 0.02
N ILE A 157 3.81 -9.17 0.32
CA ILE A 157 2.89 -8.66 -0.69
C ILE A 157 3.36 -7.24 -1.05
N THR A 158 3.85 -7.07 -2.29
CA THR A 158 4.40 -5.80 -2.79
C THR A 158 3.46 -5.07 -3.74
N TYR A 159 2.60 -5.79 -4.45
CA TYR A 159 1.56 -5.23 -5.30
C TYR A 159 0.19 -5.79 -4.92
N ILE A 160 -0.82 -4.92 -4.99
CA ILE A 160 -2.24 -5.29 -4.89
C ILE A 160 -2.95 -4.59 -6.04
N GLY A 161 -3.39 -5.35 -7.04
CA GLY A 161 -3.75 -4.82 -8.35
C GLY A 161 -2.60 -4.01 -8.95
N SER A 162 -2.89 -2.77 -9.36
CA SER A 162 -1.90 -1.85 -9.91
C SER A 162 -1.06 -1.11 -8.86
N ASP A 163 -1.40 -1.21 -7.58
CA ASP A 163 -0.83 -0.36 -6.54
C ASP A 163 0.41 -1.00 -5.92
N PHE A 164 1.53 -0.27 -5.94
CA PHE A 164 2.79 -0.69 -5.34
C PHE A 164 2.91 -0.21 -3.90
N TYR A 165 3.17 -1.13 -2.98
CA TYR A 165 3.30 -0.83 -1.55
C TYR A 165 4.70 -1.05 -0.99
N GLY A 166 5.63 -1.59 -1.78
CA GLY A 166 6.99 -1.88 -1.34
C GLY A 166 7.10 -3.00 -0.30
N ILE A 167 8.33 -3.25 0.14
CA ILE A 167 8.62 -4.19 1.21
C ILE A 167 8.48 -3.41 2.53
N PRO A 168 7.66 -3.88 3.50
CA PRO A 168 7.57 -3.20 4.78
C PRO A 168 8.97 -3.13 5.42
N PRO A 169 9.39 -1.96 5.92
CA PRO A 169 10.71 -1.82 6.54
C PRO A 169 10.78 -2.78 7.72
N SER A 170 11.87 -3.54 7.82
CA SER A 170 11.99 -4.48 8.93
C SER A 170 11.95 -3.71 10.25
N ALA A 171 11.22 -4.22 11.24
CA ALA A 171 11.12 -3.57 12.56
C ALA A 171 12.52 -3.35 13.18
N LEU A 172 13.48 -4.23 12.84
CA LEU A 172 14.88 -4.10 13.22
C LEU A 172 15.58 -2.91 12.54
N GLU A 173 15.40 -2.70 11.23
CA GLU A 173 15.97 -1.54 10.54
C GLU A 173 15.40 -0.23 11.09
N ASN A 174 14.08 -0.14 11.29
CA ASN A 174 13.49 1.06 11.90
C ASN A 174 14.02 1.30 13.33
N LYS A 175 14.21 0.22 14.11
CA LYS A 175 14.79 0.31 15.45
C LYS A 175 16.23 0.83 15.46
N ILE A 176 16.98 0.65 14.37
CA ILE A 176 18.38 1.10 14.23
C ILE A 176 18.48 2.49 13.57
N ILE A 177 17.69 2.73 12.52
CA ILE A 177 17.76 3.96 11.71
C ILE A 177 17.27 5.17 12.51
N ILE A 178 16.19 5.01 13.28
CA ILE A 178 15.62 6.12 14.07
C ILE A 178 16.65 6.68 15.09
N PRO A 179 17.25 5.89 15.99
CA PRO A 179 18.22 6.43 16.94
C PRO A 179 19.48 6.98 16.26
N LEU A 180 19.91 6.39 15.14
CA LEU A 180 21.04 6.91 14.37
C LEU A 180 20.74 8.31 13.81
N ALA A 181 19.55 8.53 13.24
CA ALA A 181 19.13 9.83 12.73
C ALA A 181 19.07 10.89 13.85
N PHE A 182 18.56 10.53 15.02
CA PHE A 182 18.58 11.42 16.20
C PHE A 182 20.00 11.77 16.64
N LEU A 183 20.92 10.81 16.64
CA LEU A 183 22.31 11.03 17.02
C LEU A 183 23.02 12.00 16.05
N VAL A 184 22.81 11.84 14.74
CA VAL A 184 23.35 12.75 13.73
C VAL A 184 22.78 14.16 13.90
N LEU A 185 21.46 14.29 14.15
CA LEU A 185 20.82 15.58 14.42
C LEU A 185 21.42 16.28 15.65
N LEU A 186 21.65 15.54 16.74
CA LEU A 186 22.29 16.08 17.95
C LEU A 186 23.70 16.58 17.67
N ILE A 187 24.49 15.86 16.87
CA ILE A 187 25.84 16.30 16.49
C ILE A 187 25.78 17.63 15.70
N VAL A 188 24.86 17.75 14.74
CA VAL A 188 24.68 18.98 13.96
C VAL A 188 24.29 20.16 14.86
N ILE A 189 23.39 19.95 15.83
CA ILE A 189 22.99 20.97 16.81
C ILE A 189 24.19 21.40 17.67
N ILE A 190 24.99 20.45 18.16
CA ILE A 190 26.19 20.75 18.96
C ILE A 190 27.20 21.56 18.14
N ILE A 191 27.44 21.19 16.87
CA ILE A 191 28.33 21.94 15.98
C ILE A 191 27.80 23.36 15.76
N ALA A 192 26.51 23.52 15.47
CA ALA A 192 25.90 24.82 15.27
C ALA A 192 26.02 25.72 16.51
N ILE A 193 25.75 25.19 17.70
CA ILE A 193 25.91 25.91 18.98
C ILE A 193 27.39 26.28 19.17
N SER A 194 28.31 25.35 18.92
CA SER A 194 29.76 25.56 19.08
C SER A 194 30.26 26.68 18.17
N LEU A 195 29.87 26.68 16.89
CA LEU A 195 30.21 27.73 15.93
C LEU A 195 29.63 29.08 16.36
N THR A 196 28.37 29.11 16.82
CA THR A 196 27.69 30.35 17.26
C THR A 196 28.37 30.94 18.50
N LEU A 197 28.77 30.08 19.46
CA LEU A 197 29.50 30.52 20.66
C LEU A 197 30.91 30.98 20.32
N TRP A 198 31.58 30.32 19.37
CA TRP A 198 32.92 30.70 18.94
C TRP A 198 32.92 32.06 18.24
N ASP A 199 31.93 32.33 17.38
CA ASP A 199 31.80 33.60 16.68
C ASP A 199 31.51 34.74 17.66
N LYS A 200 30.60 34.53 18.63
CA LYS A 200 30.37 35.48 19.74
C LYS A 200 31.62 35.76 20.55
N ARG A 201 32.46 34.76 20.80
CA ARG A 201 33.73 34.92 21.54
C ARG A 201 34.73 35.75 20.73
N ARG A 202 34.86 35.47 19.43
CA ARG A 202 35.71 36.19 18.51
C ARG A 202 35.30 37.66 18.38
N GLU A 203 34.01 37.97 18.34
CA GLU A 203 33.53 39.35 18.36
C GLU A 203 33.91 40.10 19.64
N LYS A 204 33.80 39.45 20.80
CA LYS A 204 34.22 40.05 22.08
C LYS A 204 35.71 40.36 22.07
N GLU A 205 36.55 39.42 21.65
CA GLU A 205 38.00 39.61 21.57
C GLU A 205 38.38 40.73 20.60
N ALA A 206 37.72 40.83 19.45
CA ALA A 206 37.93 41.92 18.50
C ALA A 206 37.53 43.30 19.08
N ARG A 207 36.47 43.37 19.91
CA ARG A 207 36.08 44.60 20.61
C ARG A 207 37.12 44.99 21.67
N PHE A 208 37.63 44.03 22.46
CA PHE A 208 38.68 44.30 23.45
C PHE A 208 39.99 44.78 22.80
N GLN A 209 40.41 44.18 21.68
CA GLN A 209 41.60 44.65 20.95
C GLN A 209 41.45 46.07 20.40
N LYS A 210 40.24 46.47 19.97
CA LYS A 210 39.97 47.85 19.53
C LYS A 210 40.07 48.87 20.67
N MET A 211 39.75 48.49 21.91
CA MET A 211 39.87 49.38 23.07
C MET A 211 41.31 49.56 23.55
N HIS A 212 42.18 48.55 23.40
CA HIS A 212 43.57 48.59 23.85
C HIS A 212 44.58 49.04 22.78
N LYS A 213 44.18 49.25 21.52
CA LYS A 213 45.07 49.90 20.54
C LYS A 213 45.22 51.38 20.92
N PRO A 214 46.42 51.86 21.30
CA PRO A 214 46.63 53.27 21.56
C PRO A 214 46.27 54.05 20.31
N LYS A 215 45.49 55.13 20.47
CA LYS A 215 45.17 56.05 19.37
C LYS A 215 46.49 56.42 18.67
N PRO A 216 46.63 56.21 17.35
CA PRO A 216 47.81 56.67 16.64
C PRO A 216 47.93 58.17 16.87
N LYS A 217 49.00 58.59 17.55
CA LYS A 217 49.34 60.00 17.69
C LYS A 217 49.78 60.46 16.31
N GLY A 218 48.90 61.23 15.65
CA GLY A 218 49.20 61.91 14.40
C GLY A 218 48.81 61.11 13.17
N SER A 219 47.61 61.37 12.65
CA SER A 219 47.38 61.38 11.21
C SER A 219 46.55 62.63 10.93
N GLN A 220 47.12 63.49 10.10
CA GLN A 220 46.42 64.60 9.47
C GLN A 220 45.07 64.14 8.93
N TYR A 221 44.08 65.01 9.09
CA TYR A 221 42.75 64.90 8.51
C TYR A 221 42.85 64.55 7.02
N PRO A 222 42.25 63.43 6.55
CA PRO A 222 41.95 63.29 5.15
C PRO A 222 40.87 64.33 4.82
N THR A 223 41.21 65.24 3.93
CA THR A 223 40.29 66.14 3.26
C THR A 223 39.08 65.34 2.76
N LYS A 224 37.90 65.78 3.19
CA LYS A 224 36.58 65.29 2.80
C LYS A 224 36.51 65.15 1.26
N PRO A 225 36.36 63.94 0.69
CA PRO A 225 36.08 63.81 -0.73
C PRO A 225 34.72 64.45 -1.02
N ALA A 226 34.69 65.27 -2.07
CA ALA A 226 33.50 65.93 -2.57
C ALA A 226 32.37 64.92 -2.86
N PRO A 227 31.09 65.32 -2.69
CA PRO A 227 29.96 64.47 -3.01
C PRO A 227 29.97 64.07 -4.50
N PRO A 228 29.72 62.79 -4.83
CA PRO A 228 29.58 62.38 -6.22
C PRO A 228 28.36 63.07 -6.85
N LYS A 229 28.58 63.67 -8.02
CA LYS A 229 27.52 64.18 -8.88
C LYS A 229 26.57 63.04 -9.25
N THR A 230 25.29 63.23 -8.95
CA THR A 230 24.17 62.51 -9.53
C THR A 230 24.30 62.52 -11.05
N THR A 231 24.56 61.37 -11.65
CA THR A 231 24.40 61.17 -13.09
C THR A 231 23.08 60.46 -13.26
N GLU A 232 22.08 61.22 -13.69
CA GLU A 232 20.82 60.70 -14.23
C GLU A 232 21.16 59.79 -15.43
N LEU A 233 20.60 58.58 -15.44
CA LEU A 233 20.52 57.77 -16.65
C LEU A 233 19.04 57.57 -17.00
N PRO A 234 18.70 57.52 -18.30
CA PRO A 234 17.36 57.76 -18.80
C PRO A 234 16.47 56.53 -18.76
N ASP A 235 15.17 56.79 -18.77
CA ASP A 235 14.10 55.84 -19.08
C ASP A 235 14.42 54.98 -20.30
N GLU A 236 14.42 53.65 -20.10
CA GLU A 236 14.32 52.69 -21.19
C GLU A 236 12.87 52.21 -21.30
N LYS A 237 12.23 52.62 -22.39
CA LYS A 237 10.97 52.09 -22.89
C LYS A 237 11.23 50.73 -23.55
N VAL A 238 10.43 49.73 -23.18
CA VAL A 238 9.57 48.82 -24.00
C VAL A 238 9.29 47.55 -23.21
#